data_AF-A0A7Z8L7T3-F1
#
_entry.id   AF-A0A7Z8L7T3-F1
#
_cell.length_a   1.000
_cell.length_b   1.000
_cell.length_c   1.000
_cell.angle_alpha   90.00
_cell.angle_beta   90.00
_cell.angle_gamma   90.00
#
_symmetry.space_group_name_H-M   'P 1'
#
loop_
_entity.id
_entity.type
_entity.pdbx_description
1 polymer ?
#
loop_
_entity_poly.entity_id
_entity_poly.type
_entity_poly.pdbx_seq_one_letter_code
_entity_poly.pdbx_strand_id
1 'polypeptide(L)'
;MRLFIASCLLLGLCAMLPTSLVASESQVARQLAAEVIQDQARARGGSEAAHLQAISAALRRNAISLAEAESLLRILALSLADAHPQPSPAAAAPDVPGVGVRRPEEVLGMLDGPRPASPAAGRETAAPRATEAAETAMDIAELERWAGARNPGLALDPEEAAPAAPATEASATADPEALPAESPAARPLASAEPRLPSDQAHLPPVEARVRMIEQRQVGERQMQVIFIDRGAAHGLAEGHRLRVMRGDDKVVLLSVFNVREQLSAALVLDGTWADNDREVRQGDRVVRDD
;
A
#
# COMPACT_ATOMS: atom_id res chain seq x y z
N MET A 1 -20.02 -15.89 2.64
CA MET A 1 -19.01 -15.88 3.72
C MET A 1 -17.66 -16.49 3.31
N ARG A 2 -17.62 -17.69 2.68
CA ARG A 2 -16.36 -18.30 2.17
C ARG A 2 -15.61 -17.46 1.11
N LEU A 3 -16.30 -16.68 0.28
CA LEU A 3 -15.67 -15.75 -0.67
C LEU A 3 -15.01 -14.52 -0.02
N PHE A 4 -15.52 -14.06 1.12
CA PHE A 4 -15.00 -12.86 1.79
C PHE A 4 -13.64 -13.13 2.45
N ILE A 5 -13.47 -14.34 2.98
CA ILE A 5 -12.21 -14.80 3.60
C ILE A 5 -11.10 -14.94 2.55
N ALA A 6 -11.41 -15.46 1.35
CA ALA A 6 -10.44 -15.56 0.26
C ALA A 6 -9.98 -14.19 -0.27
N SER A 7 -10.90 -13.20 -0.34
CA SER A 7 -10.58 -11.84 -0.76
C SER A 7 -9.72 -11.08 0.26
N CYS A 8 -9.97 -11.28 1.56
CA CYS A 8 -9.15 -10.68 2.62
C CYS A 8 -7.76 -11.31 2.74
N LEU A 9 -7.64 -12.62 2.56
CA LEU A 9 -6.35 -13.32 2.57
C LEU A 9 -5.46 -12.89 1.41
N LEU A 10 -6.01 -12.63 0.22
CA LEU A 10 -5.20 -12.21 -0.93
C LEU A 10 -4.78 -10.74 -0.85
N LEU A 11 -5.64 -9.84 -0.34
CA LEU A 11 -5.26 -8.45 -0.04
C LEU A 11 -4.18 -8.39 1.05
N GLY A 12 -4.23 -9.30 2.03
CA GLY A 12 -3.19 -9.47 3.05
C GLY A 12 -1.88 -10.02 2.46
N LEU A 13 -1.96 -11.01 1.55
CA LEU A 13 -0.78 -11.60 0.92
C LEU A 13 -0.07 -10.61 -0.02
N CYS A 14 -0.82 -9.77 -0.75
CA CYS A 14 -0.25 -8.67 -1.54
C CYS A 14 0.35 -7.55 -0.68
N ALA A 15 -0.15 -7.34 0.55
CA ALA A 15 0.40 -6.35 1.48
C ALA A 15 1.63 -6.84 2.27
N MET A 16 1.88 -8.16 2.30
CA MET A 16 2.95 -8.80 3.07
C MET A 16 4.16 -9.24 2.22
N LEU A 17 4.09 -9.14 0.89
CA LEU A 17 5.25 -9.38 0.05
C LEU A 17 6.22 -8.19 0.17
N PRO A 18 7.48 -8.39 0.61
CA PRO A 18 8.46 -7.33 0.69
C PRO A 18 8.69 -6.74 -0.71
N THR A 19 8.48 -5.43 -0.84
CA THR A 19 8.60 -4.67 -2.10
C THR A 19 10.05 -4.49 -2.56
N SER A 20 11.01 -5.19 -1.95
CA SER A 20 12.45 -4.94 -2.06
C SER A 20 13.17 -5.69 -3.19
N LEU A 21 12.45 -6.19 -4.20
CA LEU A 21 13.04 -6.77 -5.41
C LEU A 21 12.48 -6.07 -6.66
N VAL A 22 12.80 -4.79 -6.83
CA VAL A 22 12.52 -4.03 -8.06
C VAL A 22 13.82 -3.41 -8.57
N ALA A 23 14.64 -4.24 -9.19
CA ALA A 23 15.69 -3.82 -10.11
C ALA A 23 15.85 -4.81 -11.29
N SER A 24 15.36 -6.03 -11.13
CA SER A 24 14.79 -6.80 -12.21
C SER A 24 13.35 -7.09 -11.83
N GLU A 25 12.37 -6.52 -12.53
CA GLU A 25 11.03 -7.12 -12.51
C GLU A 25 11.20 -8.52 -13.09
N SER A 26 11.46 -9.49 -12.21
CA SER A 26 11.68 -10.87 -12.62
C SER A 26 10.50 -11.27 -13.50
N GLN A 27 10.80 -11.76 -14.71
CA GLN A 27 9.79 -12.27 -15.62
C GLN A 27 8.87 -13.28 -14.91
N VAL A 28 9.43 -14.01 -13.93
CA VAL A 28 8.70 -14.91 -13.03
C VAL A 28 7.65 -14.18 -12.20
N ALA A 29 7.97 -13.03 -11.60
CA ALA A 29 7.02 -12.26 -10.79
C ALA A 29 5.85 -11.73 -11.63
N ARG A 30 6.12 -11.25 -12.85
CA ARG A 30 5.07 -10.82 -13.81
C ARG A 30 4.19 -11.99 -14.24
N GLN A 31 4.78 -13.16 -14.49
CA GLN A 31 4.06 -14.35 -14.89
C GLN A 31 3.15 -14.88 -13.76
N LEU A 32 3.64 -14.88 -12.52
CA LEU A 32 2.86 -15.22 -11.33
C LEU A 32 1.71 -14.22 -11.11
N ALA A 33 1.98 -12.92 -11.18
CA ALA A 33 0.96 -11.89 -11.05
C ALA A 33 -0.14 -12.04 -12.12
N ALA A 34 0.24 -12.29 -13.37
CA ALA A 34 -0.71 -12.52 -14.45
C ALA A 34 -1.56 -13.78 -14.23
N GLU A 35 -1.00 -14.85 -13.65
CA GLU A 35 -1.76 -16.06 -13.31
C GLU A 35 -2.79 -15.81 -12.20
N VAL A 36 -2.38 -15.13 -11.12
CA VAL A 36 -3.29 -14.77 -10.01
C VAL A 36 -4.43 -13.88 -10.50
N ILE A 37 -4.14 -12.87 -11.32
CA ILE A 37 -5.16 -11.98 -11.90
C ILE A 37 -6.11 -12.78 -12.81
N GLN A 38 -5.59 -13.73 -13.60
CA GLN A 38 -6.41 -14.60 -14.45
C GLN A 38 -7.36 -15.48 -13.62
N ASP A 39 -6.89 -16.04 -12.50
CA ASP A 39 -7.72 -16.85 -11.61
C ASP A 39 -8.83 -16.01 -10.95
N GLN A 40 -8.52 -14.79 -10.54
CA GLN A 40 -9.55 -13.86 -10.08
C GLN A 40 -10.58 -13.55 -11.17
N ALA A 41 -10.11 -13.34 -12.41
CA ALA A 41 -10.98 -13.07 -13.54
C ALA A 41 -11.93 -14.23 -13.84
N ARG A 42 -11.52 -15.48 -13.59
CA ARG A 42 -12.38 -16.67 -13.73
C ARG A 42 -13.41 -16.78 -12.60
N ALA A 43 -13.03 -16.37 -11.39
CA ALA A 43 -13.92 -16.38 -10.23
C ALA A 43 -15.00 -15.29 -10.31
N ARG A 44 -14.72 -14.21 -11.03
CA ARG A 44 -15.65 -13.10 -11.27
C ARG A 44 -16.35 -13.25 -12.61
N GLY A 45 -17.55 -12.69 -12.73
CA GLY A 45 -18.33 -12.66 -13.96
C GLY A 45 -18.44 -11.26 -14.54
N GLY A 46 -19.00 -11.15 -15.74
CA GLY A 46 -19.39 -9.86 -16.33
C GLY A 46 -18.23 -8.99 -16.81
N SER A 47 -18.43 -7.67 -16.75
CA SER A 47 -17.47 -6.68 -17.27
C SER A 47 -16.16 -6.67 -16.49
N GLU A 48 -16.18 -6.95 -15.18
CA GLU A 48 -14.96 -6.98 -14.37
C GLU A 48 -13.99 -8.08 -14.82
N ALA A 49 -14.52 -9.28 -15.11
CA ALA A 49 -13.72 -10.39 -15.61
C ALA A 49 -12.97 -10.02 -16.90
N ALA A 50 -13.61 -9.26 -17.79
CA ALA A 50 -12.99 -8.81 -19.04
C ALA A 50 -11.81 -7.85 -18.78
N HIS A 51 -11.92 -6.93 -17.81
CA HIS A 51 -10.83 -6.02 -17.47
C HIS A 51 -9.65 -6.74 -16.83
N LEU A 52 -9.91 -7.66 -15.89
CA LEU A 52 -8.86 -8.47 -15.26
C LEU A 52 -8.13 -9.35 -16.30
N GLN A 53 -8.87 -9.94 -17.25
CA GLN A 53 -8.28 -10.67 -18.38
C GLN A 53 -7.42 -9.79 -19.30
N ALA A 54 -7.83 -8.54 -19.53
CA ALA A 54 -7.04 -7.61 -20.33
C ALA A 54 -5.71 -7.25 -19.63
N ILE A 55 -5.75 -7.02 -18.32
CA ILE A 55 -4.56 -6.73 -17.49
C ILE A 55 -3.61 -7.94 -17.46
N SER A 56 -4.13 -9.15 -17.22
CA SER A 56 -3.30 -10.37 -17.21
C SER A 56 -2.63 -10.62 -18.57
N ALA A 57 -3.36 -10.40 -19.68
CA ALA A 57 -2.83 -10.53 -21.03
C ALA A 57 -1.79 -9.45 -21.37
N ALA A 58 -1.93 -8.24 -20.85
CA ALA A 58 -0.96 -7.17 -21.02
C ALA A 58 0.34 -7.46 -20.26
N LEU A 59 0.25 -7.95 -19.01
CA LEU A 59 1.42 -8.39 -18.22
C LEU A 59 2.20 -9.51 -18.92
N ARG A 60 1.51 -10.53 -19.44
CA ARG A 60 2.16 -11.66 -20.16
C ARG A 60 2.90 -11.24 -21.42
N ARG A 61 2.39 -10.21 -22.10
CA ARG A 61 3.00 -9.65 -23.31
C ARG A 61 4.08 -8.61 -23.01
N ASN A 62 4.35 -8.35 -21.72
CA ASN A 62 5.22 -7.26 -21.29
C ASN A 62 4.79 -5.90 -21.89
N ALA A 63 3.49 -5.70 -22.06
CA ALA A 63 2.93 -4.46 -22.59
C ALA A 63 2.69 -3.41 -21.48
N ILE A 64 2.62 -3.86 -20.22
CA ILE A 64 2.55 -3.03 -19.02
C ILE A 64 3.48 -3.59 -17.96
N SER A 65 4.01 -2.70 -17.11
CA SER A 65 4.79 -3.05 -15.92
C SER A 65 3.90 -3.56 -14.79
N LEU A 66 4.51 -4.15 -13.74
CA LEU A 66 3.78 -4.60 -12.55
C LEU A 66 3.17 -3.42 -11.79
N ALA A 67 3.88 -2.29 -11.71
CA ALA A 67 3.40 -1.07 -11.06
C ALA A 67 2.18 -0.44 -11.78
N GLU A 68 2.18 -0.47 -13.12
CA GLU A 68 1.02 -0.04 -13.91
C GLU A 68 -0.17 -0.98 -13.70
N ALA A 69 0.06 -2.30 -13.70
CA ALA A 69 -0.98 -3.27 -13.41
C ALA A 69 -1.59 -3.06 -12.02
N GLU A 70 -0.77 -2.80 -10.99
CA GLU A 70 -1.26 -2.45 -9.66
C GLU A 70 -2.14 -1.20 -9.67
N SER A 71 -1.70 -0.15 -10.36
CA SER A 71 -2.45 1.10 -10.49
C SER A 71 -3.81 0.88 -11.17
N LEU A 72 -3.85 0.10 -12.25
CA LEU A 72 -5.08 -0.28 -12.94
C LEU A 72 -6.03 -1.09 -12.05
N LEU A 73 -5.49 -2.03 -11.26
CA LEU A 73 -6.29 -2.81 -10.31
C LEU A 73 -6.89 -1.93 -9.21
N ARG A 74 -6.16 -0.92 -8.72
CA ARG A 74 -6.69 0.07 -7.76
C ARG A 74 -7.82 0.90 -8.36
N ILE A 75 -7.67 1.35 -9.60
CA ILE A 75 -8.73 2.10 -10.31
C ILE A 75 -9.97 1.24 -10.49
N LEU A 76 -9.81 -0.02 -10.91
CA LEU A 76 -10.93 -0.96 -11.03
C LEU A 76 -11.64 -1.16 -9.69
N ALA A 77 -10.88 -1.34 -8.59
CA ALA A 77 -11.44 -1.51 -7.26
C ALA A 77 -12.26 -0.28 -6.81
N LEU A 78 -11.78 0.93 -7.10
CA LEU A 78 -12.51 2.17 -6.81
C LEU A 78 -13.81 2.27 -7.64
N SER A 79 -13.74 1.98 -8.94
CA SER A 79 -14.93 2.04 -9.82
C SER A 79 -16.03 1.04 -9.43
N LEU A 80 -15.63 -0.10 -8.84
CA LEU A 80 -16.57 -1.11 -8.34
C LEU A 80 -17.20 -0.72 -7.00
N ALA A 81 -16.48 0.03 -6.16
CA ALA A 81 -17.01 0.53 -4.89
C ALA A 81 -18.17 1.50 -5.12
N ASP A 82 -18.10 2.34 -6.16
CA ASP A 82 -19.16 3.28 -6.52
C ASP A 82 -20.40 2.59 -7.11
N ALA A 83 -20.23 1.41 -7.70
CA ALA A 83 -21.33 0.64 -8.29
C ALA A 83 -22.17 -0.13 -7.25
N HIS A 84 -21.71 -0.22 -6.00
CA HIS A 84 -22.57 -0.67 -4.90
C HIS A 84 -23.38 0.52 -4.41
N PRO A 85 -24.69 0.62 -4.76
CA PRO A 85 -25.52 1.66 -4.20
C PRO A 85 -25.43 1.52 -2.69
N GLN A 86 -24.91 2.55 -2.03
CA GLN A 86 -25.03 2.65 -0.58
C GLN A 86 -26.50 2.36 -0.26
N PRO A 87 -26.80 1.43 0.66
CA PRO A 87 -28.17 1.15 1.02
C PRO A 87 -28.78 2.48 1.46
N SER A 88 -29.66 3.03 0.63
CA SER A 88 -30.36 4.28 0.93
C SER A 88 -30.94 4.12 2.33
N PRO A 89 -30.64 5.02 3.28
CA PRO A 89 -31.28 5.03 4.59
C PRO A 89 -32.72 5.51 4.40
N ALA A 90 -33.56 4.67 3.81
CA ALA A 90 -34.95 4.95 3.49
C ALA A 90 -35.83 3.84 4.04
N ALA A 91 -36.12 3.93 5.34
CA ALA A 91 -37.49 4.06 5.85
C ALA A 91 -37.40 4.00 7.37
N ALA A 92 -37.79 5.11 8.00
CA ALA A 92 -38.08 5.17 9.42
C ALA A 92 -38.92 3.96 9.84
N ALA A 93 -38.47 3.28 10.89
CA ALA A 93 -39.25 2.24 11.54
C ALA A 93 -40.63 2.80 11.95
N PRO A 94 -41.70 2.00 11.85
CA PRO A 94 -42.98 2.37 12.44
C PRO A 94 -42.82 2.55 13.95
N ASP A 95 -43.44 3.60 14.49
CA ASP A 95 -43.60 3.86 15.93
C ASP A 95 -43.94 2.56 16.67
N VAL A 96 -43.00 2.07 17.49
CA VAL A 96 -43.27 1.05 18.50
C VAL A 96 -43.51 1.79 19.82
N PRO A 97 -44.76 1.87 20.31
CA PRO A 97 -45.02 2.46 21.61
C PRO A 97 -44.59 1.51 22.72
N GLY A 98 -43.72 2.00 23.62
CA GLY A 98 -43.64 1.49 24.99
C GLY A 98 -42.65 0.36 25.24
N VAL A 99 -41.35 0.67 25.24
CA VAL A 99 -40.38 -0.07 26.05
C VAL A 99 -39.73 0.93 27.00
N GLY A 100 -40.07 0.79 28.30
CA GLY A 100 -39.63 1.68 29.35
C GLY A 100 -38.10 1.74 29.46
N VAL A 101 -37.57 2.94 29.39
CA VAL A 101 -36.18 3.28 29.69
C VAL A 101 -35.90 2.89 31.14
N ARG A 102 -35.22 1.75 31.36
CA ARG A 102 -34.59 1.48 32.66
C ARG A 102 -33.32 2.30 32.79
N ARG A 103 -33.17 2.97 33.93
CA ARG A 103 -32.02 3.83 34.22
C ARG A 103 -30.75 2.98 34.36
N PRO A 104 -29.59 3.45 33.88
CA PRO A 104 -28.32 2.72 33.92
C PRO A 104 -27.81 2.41 35.34
N GLU A 105 -28.47 2.94 36.37
CA GLU A 105 -28.10 2.79 37.78
C GLU A 105 -28.65 1.48 38.39
N GLU A 106 -29.69 0.88 37.78
CA GLU A 106 -30.25 -0.41 38.24
C GLU A 106 -29.46 -1.63 37.75
N VAL A 107 -28.56 -1.48 36.77
CA VAL A 107 -27.80 -2.62 36.21
C VAL A 107 -26.55 -2.93 37.05
N LEU A 108 -26.07 -1.98 37.87
CA LEU A 108 -24.87 -2.19 38.71
C LEU A 108 -25.16 -2.86 40.07
N GLY A 109 -26.43 -3.02 40.48
CA GLY A 109 -26.81 -3.59 41.78
C GLY A 109 -26.93 -5.12 41.82
N MET A 110 -26.76 -5.83 40.70
CA MET A 110 -27.01 -7.28 40.62
C MET A 110 -25.75 -8.16 40.77
N LEU A 111 -24.58 -7.58 41.03
CA LEU A 111 -23.31 -8.34 41.12
C LEU A 111 -22.78 -8.59 42.54
N ASP A 112 -23.49 -8.20 43.60
CA ASP A 112 -23.15 -8.54 44.99
C ASP A 112 -24.05 -9.64 45.55
N GLY A 113 -23.81 -10.88 45.10
CA GLY A 113 -24.38 -12.09 45.70
C GLY A 113 -23.42 -12.73 46.72
N PRO A 114 -23.92 -13.32 47.82
CA PRO A 114 -23.08 -13.87 48.87
C PRO A 114 -22.29 -15.09 48.39
N ARG A 115 -20.97 -15.02 48.62
CA ARG A 115 -19.97 -16.07 48.34
C ARG A 115 -20.32 -17.35 49.11
N PRO A 116 -20.64 -18.48 48.46
CA PRO A 116 -20.87 -19.74 49.16
C PRO A 116 -19.55 -20.30 49.72
N ALA A 117 -19.63 -20.82 50.95
CA ALA A 117 -18.53 -21.41 51.68
C ALA A 117 -17.99 -22.66 50.96
N SER A 118 -16.65 -22.74 50.90
CA SER A 118 -15.88 -23.83 50.32
C SER A 118 -15.89 -25.05 51.24
N PRO A 119 -16.31 -26.25 50.80
CA PRO A 119 -15.99 -27.48 51.49
C PRO A 119 -14.63 -28.02 51.05
N ALA A 120 -13.80 -28.32 52.03
CA ALA A 120 -12.59 -29.11 51.87
C ALA A 120 -12.94 -30.60 51.65
N ALA A 121 -12.27 -31.25 50.70
CA ALA A 121 -11.67 -32.58 50.82
C ALA A 121 -11.47 -33.24 49.44
N GLY A 122 -10.19 -33.52 49.15
CA GLY A 122 -9.64 -34.67 48.44
C GLY A 122 -10.42 -35.35 47.30
N ARG A 123 -9.80 -35.36 46.11
CA ARG A 123 -9.42 -36.62 45.44
C ARG A 123 -8.48 -36.38 44.26
N GLU A 124 -7.32 -37.00 44.36
CA GLU A 124 -6.55 -37.57 43.26
C GLU A 124 -7.44 -38.08 42.12
N THR A 125 -7.20 -37.65 40.88
CA THR A 125 -6.78 -38.48 39.73
C THR A 125 -6.87 -37.70 38.40
N ALA A 126 -5.80 -37.82 37.61
CA ALA A 126 -5.72 -37.69 36.14
C ALA A 126 -6.11 -36.36 35.45
N ALA A 127 -5.09 -35.52 35.23
CA ALA A 127 -4.94 -34.71 34.01
C ALA A 127 -3.57 -35.08 33.39
N PRO A 128 -3.42 -35.15 32.05
CA PRO A 128 -3.54 -33.94 31.24
C PRO A 128 -4.35 -34.15 29.95
N ARG A 129 -5.26 -33.23 29.67
CA ARG A 129 -5.62 -32.89 28.28
C ARG A 129 -5.49 -31.39 28.13
N ALA A 130 -4.28 -30.97 27.81
CA ALA A 130 -4.05 -29.76 27.05
C ALA A 130 -4.73 -29.95 25.69
N THR A 131 -5.79 -29.20 25.43
CA THR A 131 -6.31 -29.07 24.07
C THR A 131 -5.31 -28.26 23.26
N GLU A 132 -4.75 -28.94 22.26
CA GLU A 132 -3.82 -28.47 21.24
C GLU A 132 -4.33 -27.18 20.57
N ALA A 133 -3.68 -26.07 20.92
CA ALA A 133 -3.50 -24.95 20.02
C ALA A 133 -2.01 -24.97 19.62
N ALA A 134 -1.66 -25.90 18.73
CA ALA A 134 -0.35 -25.98 18.10
C ALA A 134 -0.55 -26.08 16.60
N GLU A 135 -0.04 -25.06 15.91
CA GLU A 135 0.75 -25.18 14.70
C GLU A 135 0.21 -26.08 13.59
N THR A 136 -0.34 -25.43 12.57
CA THR A 136 -0.12 -25.90 11.20
C THR A 136 0.64 -24.81 10.46
N ALA A 137 1.84 -24.49 10.96
CA ALA A 137 2.87 -23.96 10.10
C ALA A 137 3.30 -25.14 9.22
N MET A 138 2.87 -25.12 7.96
CA MET A 138 3.31 -26.10 6.99
C MET A 138 4.84 -25.98 6.90
N ASP A 139 5.54 -27.05 7.23
CA ASP A 139 7.01 -27.09 7.26
C ASP A 139 7.53 -26.71 5.86
N ILE A 140 8.60 -25.91 5.82
CA ILE A 140 9.22 -25.47 4.56
C ILE A 140 9.64 -26.67 3.73
N ALA A 141 10.08 -27.76 4.37
CA ALA A 141 10.40 -29.02 3.70
C ALA A 141 9.17 -29.71 3.09
N GLU A 142 7.97 -29.51 3.64
CA GLU A 142 6.72 -30.01 3.10
C GLU A 142 6.23 -29.14 1.93
N LEU A 143 6.48 -27.84 1.99
CA LEU A 143 6.19 -26.86 0.93
C LEU A 143 7.09 -27.09 -0.29
N GLU A 144 8.38 -27.38 -0.09
CA GLU A 144 9.32 -27.74 -1.15
C GLU A 144 8.98 -29.10 -1.78
N ARG A 145 8.53 -30.08 -0.98
CA ARG A 145 8.09 -31.38 -1.49
C ARG A 145 6.79 -31.26 -2.30
N TRP A 146 5.90 -30.35 -1.93
CA TRP A 146 4.69 -30.04 -2.70
C TRP A 146 5.00 -29.29 -4.01
N ALA A 147 5.98 -28.40 -4.02
CA ALA A 147 6.44 -27.69 -5.21
C ALA A 147 7.19 -28.59 -6.20
N GLY A 148 8.04 -29.50 -5.71
CA GLY A 148 8.79 -30.45 -6.55
C GLY A 148 7.90 -31.50 -7.25
N ALA A 149 6.78 -31.89 -6.65
CA ALA A 149 5.88 -32.90 -7.20
C ALA A 149 5.09 -32.42 -8.44
N ARG A 150 5.02 -31.11 -8.72
CA ARG A 150 4.28 -30.55 -9.87
C ARG A 150 5.14 -30.17 -11.06
N ASN A 151 6.47 -30.33 -10.99
CA ASN A 151 7.35 -29.95 -12.10
C ASN A 151 8.49 -30.98 -12.32
N PRO A 152 8.18 -32.23 -12.74
CA PRO A 152 9.20 -33.27 -12.92
C PRO A 152 10.13 -33.07 -14.14
N GLY A 153 10.22 -31.86 -14.71
CA GLY A 153 10.90 -31.60 -15.99
C GLY A 153 12.08 -30.62 -15.97
N LEU A 154 12.44 -30.05 -14.81
CA LEU A 154 13.55 -29.09 -14.70
C LEU A 154 14.75 -29.72 -13.97
N ALA A 155 15.28 -30.79 -14.54
CA ALA A 155 16.68 -31.16 -14.31
C ALA A 155 17.52 -30.25 -15.19
N LEU A 156 18.12 -29.21 -14.60
CA LEU A 156 19.14 -28.41 -15.26
C LEU A 156 20.44 -29.21 -15.22
N ASP A 157 20.84 -29.79 -16.35
CA ASP A 157 22.18 -30.30 -16.57
C ASP A 157 23.20 -29.16 -16.43
N PRO A 158 24.19 -29.26 -15.52
CA PRO A 158 25.25 -28.27 -15.40
C PRO A 158 26.51 -28.78 -16.10
N GLU A 159 26.54 -28.76 -17.43
CA GLU A 159 27.79 -29.01 -18.17
C GLU A 159 27.71 -28.33 -19.54
N GLU A 160 28.34 -27.16 -19.69
CA GLU A 160 29.21 -26.85 -20.84
C GLU A 160 29.89 -25.48 -20.62
N ALA A 161 31.02 -25.51 -19.94
CA ALA A 161 32.01 -24.44 -20.02
C ALA A 161 32.93 -24.75 -21.22
N ALA A 162 33.00 -23.86 -22.20
CA ALA A 162 34.13 -23.81 -23.12
C ALA A 162 34.52 -22.35 -23.47
N PRO A 163 35.82 -22.04 -23.62
CA PRO A 163 36.32 -20.67 -23.65
C PRO A 163 36.79 -20.16 -25.03
N ALA A 164 36.83 -18.83 -25.12
CA ALA A 164 37.72 -17.98 -25.92
C ALA A 164 37.76 -18.05 -27.47
N ALA A 165 37.56 -16.90 -28.10
CA ALA A 165 38.37 -16.46 -29.24
C ALA A 165 38.44 -14.91 -29.30
N PRO A 166 39.63 -14.32 -29.54
CA PRO A 166 39.78 -12.89 -29.83
C PRO A 166 39.73 -12.66 -31.35
N ALA A 167 39.13 -11.55 -31.77
CA ALA A 167 39.24 -11.06 -33.15
C ALA A 167 39.63 -9.58 -33.15
N THR A 168 40.77 -9.35 -33.79
CA THR A 168 41.50 -8.12 -34.05
C THR A 168 40.96 -7.43 -35.33
N GLU A 169 41.34 -6.15 -35.50
CA GLU A 169 41.39 -5.37 -36.76
C GLU A 169 40.04 -4.83 -37.29
N ALA A 170 39.93 -3.70 -37.98
CA ALA A 170 40.73 -2.49 -38.20
C ALA A 170 39.82 -1.56 -39.02
N SER A 171 40.12 -0.25 -39.00
CA SER A 171 39.83 0.71 -40.06
C SER A 171 38.37 0.96 -40.52
N ALA A 172 37.90 2.18 -40.32
CA ALA A 172 37.44 3.02 -41.44
C ALA A 172 37.20 4.45 -40.95
N THR A 173 38.17 5.31 -41.27
CA THR A 173 38.01 6.75 -41.39
C THR A 173 36.98 7.02 -42.50
N ALA A 174 35.87 7.65 -42.17
CA ALA A 174 34.98 8.27 -43.14
C ALA A 174 34.47 9.58 -42.55
N ASP A 175 35.00 10.65 -43.13
CA ASP A 175 34.64 12.05 -42.97
C ASP A 175 33.52 12.34 -43.99
N PRO A 176 32.32 12.75 -43.57
CA PRO A 176 31.38 13.41 -44.46
C PRO A 176 31.08 14.83 -43.96
N GLU A 177 31.69 15.78 -44.67
CA GLU A 177 30.99 16.86 -45.36
C GLU A 177 30.03 17.71 -44.52
N ALA A 178 30.54 18.89 -44.14
CA ALA A 178 29.82 19.97 -43.52
C ALA A 178 28.61 20.41 -44.36
N LEU A 179 27.41 20.13 -43.85
CA LEU A 179 26.17 20.74 -44.32
C LEU A 179 26.08 22.19 -43.79
N PRO A 180 25.63 23.16 -44.61
CA PRO A 180 25.45 24.54 -44.18
C PRO A 180 24.34 24.64 -43.12
N ALA A 181 24.67 25.33 -42.03
CA ALA A 181 23.77 25.64 -40.93
C ALA A 181 22.67 26.62 -41.39
N GLU A 182 21.52 26.10 -41.82
CA GLU A 182 20.28 26.88 -41.79
C GLU A 182 19.80 26.93 -40.34
N SER A 183 20.02 28.09 -39.71
CA SER A 183 19.52 28.43 -38.39
C SER A 183 18.00 28.63 -38.48
N PRO A 184 17.15 27.72 -37.96
CA PRO A 184 15.74 28.00 -37.86
C PRO A 184 15.58 29.12 -36.85
N ALA A 185 15.06 30.26 -37.32
CA ALA A 185 14.69 31.39 -36.49
C ALA A 185 13.94 30.88 -35.25
N ALA A 186 14.60 30.99 -34.09
CA ALA A 186 14.05 30.60 -32.81
C ALA A 186 12.74 31.36 -32.62
N ARG A 187 11.61 30.66 -32.78
CA ARG A 187 10.35 31.15 -32.25
C ARG A 187 10.58 31.35 -30.76
N PRO A 188 10.36 32.55 -30.20
CA PRO A 188 10.38 32.71 -28.77
C PRO A 188 9.27 31.81 -28.23
N LEU A 189 9.66 30.63 -27.74
CA LEU A 189 8.84 29.86 -26.82
C LEU A 189 8.65 30.80 -25.64
N ALA A 190 7.52 31.51 -25.66
CA ALA A 190 7.04 32.23 -24.50
C ALA A 190 7.11 31.23 -23.35
N SER A 191 8.03 31.46 -22.41
CA SER A 191 8.14 30.71 -21.18
C SER A 191 6.77 30.77 -20.53
N ALA A 192 5.96 29.76 -20.77
CA ALA A 192 4.77 29.49 -20.00
C ALA A 192 5.29 29.01 -18.66
N GLU A 193 5.69 29.96 -17.81
CA GLU A 193 5.90 29.68 -16.40
C GLU A 193 4.64 28.95 -15.91
N PRO A 194 4.78 27.72 -15.40
CA PRO A 194 3.64 26.98 -14.88
C PRO A 194 3.07 27.79 -13.72
N ARG A 195 2.01 28.55 -14.01
CA ARG A 195 1.28 29.32 -13.00
C ARG A 195 0.55 28.29 -12.14
N LEU A 196 1.11 28.01 -10.96
CA LEU A 196 0.41 27.26 -9.93
C LEU A 196 -0.92 27.98 -9.65
N PRO A 197 -2.04 27.24 -9.57
CA PRO A 197 -3.35 27.83 -9.33
C PRO A 197 -3.32 28.63 -8.03
N SER A 198 -3.51 29.95 -8.15
CA SER A 198 -3.37 30.93 -7.06
C SER A 198 -4.53 30.90 -6.04
N ASP A 199 -5.25 29.78 -5.95
CA ASP A 199 -6.44 29.62 -5.10
C ASP A 199 -6.10 29.14 -3.67
N GLN A 200 -4.81 29.16 -3.30
CA GLN A 200 -4.34 28.74 -1.96
C GLN A 200 -4.46 29.84 -0.89
N ALA A 201 -4.85 31.06 -1.26
CA ALA A 201 -4.63 32.23 -0.41
C ALA A 201 -5.44 32.26 0.90
N HIS A 202 -6.49 31.46 1.08
CA HIS A 202 -7.39 31.52 2.25
C HIS A 202 -7.77 30.15 2.81
N LEU A 203 -6.82 29.22 2.88
CA LEU A 203 -7.10 27.93 3.51
C LEU A 203 -7.01 28.05 5.05
N PRO A 204 -7.95 27.45 5.82
CA PRO A 204 -7.99 27.58 7.29
C PRO A 204 -6.73 26.97 7.93
N PRO A 205 -6.16 27.57 8.98
CA PRO A 205 -4.94 27.04 9.61
C PRO A 205 -5.15 25.60 10.05
N VAL A 206 -4.20 24.73 9.69
CA VAL A 206 -4.22 23.32 10.08
C VAL A 206 -3.20 23.10 11.18
N GLU A 207 -3.66 22.60 12.33
CA GLU A 207 -2.80 22.14 13.41
C GLU A 207 -3.01 20.64 13.62
N ALA A 208 -1.94 19.89 13.39
CA ALA A 208 -1.92 18.44 13.43
C ALA A 208 -0.70 17.91 14.21
N ARG A 209 -0.64 16.59 14.39
CA ARG A 209 0.50 15.90 15.01
C ARG A 209 0.94 14.71 14.19
N VAL A 210 2.24 14.44 14.27
CA VAL A 210 2.83 13.22 13.71
C VAL A 210 2.34 12.01 14.52
N ARG A 211 1.62 11.11 13.85
CA ARG A 211 1.09 9.89 14.47
C ARG A 211 1.98 8.68 14.26
N MET A 212 2.57 8.54 13.08
CA MET A 212 3.42 7.41 12.72
C MET A 212 4.43 7.84 11.66
N ILE A 213 5.59 7.21 11.67
CA ILE A 213 6.68 7.47 10.74
C ILE A 213 7.07 6.12 10.13
N GLU A 214 7.10 6.05 8.82
CA GLU A 214 7.47 4.86 8.07
C GLU A 214 8.62 5.21 7.13
N GLN A 215 9.72 4.46 7.20
CA GLN A 215 10.82 4.61 6.27
C GLN A 215 10.65 3.58 5.16
N ARG A 216 10.62 4.05 3.91
CA ARG A 216 10.53 3.22 2.72
C ARG A 216 11.76 3.41 1.87
N GLN A 217 12.39 2.32 1.50
CA GLN A 217 13.44 2.32 0.49
C GLN A 217 12.79 2.23 -0.89
N VAL A 218 13.06 3.20 -1.75
CA VAL A 218 12.58 3.23 -3.13
C VAL A 218 13.76 3.45 -4.05
N GLY A 219 14.18 2.37 -4.72
CA GLY A 219 15.47 2.31 -5.41
C GLY A 219 16.62 2.52 -4.43
N GLU A 220 17.51 3.46 -4.76
CA GLU A 220 18.67 3.82 -3.93
C GLU A 220 18.35 4.90 -2.88
N ARG A 221 17.13 5.44 -2.85
CA ARG A 221 16.75 6.53 -1.94
C ARG A 221 15.90 6.01 -0.79
N GLN A 222 16.19 6.50 0.40
CA GLN A 222 15.37 6.29 1.58
C GLN A 222 14.35 7.44 1.67
N MET A 223 13.08 7.13 1.48
CA MET A 223 11.98 8.08 1.66
C MET A 223 11.35 7.89 3.04
N GLN A 224 11.02 8.98 3.71
CA GLN A 224 10.29 8.95 4.98
C GLN A 224 8.85 9.42 4.74
N VAL A 225 7.90 8.53 5.05
CA VAL A 225 6.46 8.78 4.98
C VAL A 225 5.97 9.08 6.40
N ILE A 226 5.25 10.17 6.55
CA ILE A 226 4.72 10.64 7.83
C ILE A 226 3.20 10.59 7.79
N PHE A 227 2.62 9.90 8.76
CA PHE A 227 1.18 9.85 8.95
C PHE A 227 0.76 10.90 9.98
N ILE A 228 -0.23 11.68 9.62
CA ILE A 228 -0.70 12.86 10.35
C ILE A 228 -2.12 12.58 10.84
N ASP A 229 -2.43 12.95 12.08
CA ASP A 229 -3.73 12.75 12.73
C ASP A 229 -4.86 13.68 12.24
N ARG A 230 -4.68 14.30 11.06
CA ARG A 230 -5.65 15.17 10.39
C ARG A 230 -5.80 14.74 8.93
N GLY A 231 -6.98 14.99 8.40
CA GLY A 231 -7.42 14.53 7.07
C GLY A 231 -8.29 15.56 6.34
N ALA A 232 -9.05 15.09 5.35
CA ALA A 232 -9.95 15.92 4.55
C ALA A 232 -10.98 16.67 5.41
N ALA A 233 -11.49 16.06 6.49
CA ALA A 233 -12.43 16.69 7.42
C ALA A 233 -11.83 17.94 8.13
N HIS A 234 -10.51 18.12 8.04
CA HIS A 234 -9.76 19.20 8.65
C HIS A 234 -9.16 20.15 7.60
N GLY A 235 -9.60 20.05 6.34
CA GLY A 235 -9.14 20.92 5.26
C GLY A 235 -7.76 20.58 4.72
N LEU A 236 -7.26 19.35 4.93
CA LEU A 236 -6.09 18.87 4.20
C LEU A 236 -6.49 18.35 2.82
N ALA A 237 -5.63 18.59 1.84
CA ALA A 237 -5.76 18.11 0.47
C ALA A 237 -4.39 17.66 -0.04
N GLU A 238 -4.39 16.83 -1.08
CA GLU A 238 -3.17 16.41 -1.75
C GLU A 238 -2.46 17.62 -2.36
N GLY A 239 -1.12 17.62 -2.31
CA GLY A 239 -0.29 18.74 -2.72
C GLY A 239 -0.11 19.84 -1.67
N HIS A 240 -0.85 19.82 -0.56
CA HIS A 240 -0.59 20.75 0.54
C HIS A 240 0.82 20.58 1.10
N ARG A 241 1.49 21.71 1.32
CA ARG A 241 2.78 21.77 1.99
C ARG A 241 2.57 21.98 3.47
N LEU A 242 3.24 21.16 4.27
CA LEU A 242 3.18 21.22 5.72
C LEU A 242 4.59 21.39 6.27
N ARG A 243 4.68 21.97 7.45
CA ARG A 243 5.93 22.14 8.19
C ARG A 243 5.84 21.40 9.51
N VAL A 244 6.84 20.58 9.80
CA VAL A 244 6.99 19.96 11.12
C VAL A 244 7.71 20.94 12.04
N MET A 245 7.13 21.17 13.21
CA MET A 245 7.61 22.08 14.24
C MET A 245 7.90 21.30 15.53
N ARG A 246 9.04 21.58 16.16
CA ARG A 246 9.39 21.10 17.50
C ARG A 246 9.66 22.30 18.40
N GLY A 247 8.69 22.60 19.27
CA GLY A 247 8.65 23.92 19.91
C GLY A 247 8.42 25.00 18.85
N ASP A 248 9.29 25.99 18.82
CA ASP A 248 9.25 27.10 17.86
C ASP A 248 10.15 26.86 16.64
N ASP A 249 10.92 25.78 16.62
CA ASP A 249 11.84 25.49 15.54
C ASP A 249 11.17 24.70 14.42
N LYS A 250 11.44 25.14 13.18
CA LYS A 250 11.18 24.34 11.98
C LYS A 250 12.10 23.12 11.97
N VAL A 251 11.55 21.94 11.75
CA VAL A 251 12.29 20.69 11.59
C VAL A 251 12.47 20.37 10.10
N VAL A 252 11.36 20.23 9.36
CA VAL A 252 11.36 19.80 7.96
C VAL A 252 10.06 20.22 7.23
N LEU A 253 10.08 20.24 5.90
CA LEU A 253 8.88 20.39 5.07
C LEU A 253 8.37 19.03 4.58
N LEU A 254 7.04 18.91 4.51
CA LEU A 254 6.32 17.75 4.03
C LEU A 254 5.43 18.14 2.85
N SER A 255 5.20 17.19 1.93
CA SER A 255 4.18 17.28 0.88
C SER A 255 3.14 16.19 1.08
N VAL A 256 1.88 16.58 1.25
CA VAL A 256 0.76 15.64 1.40
C VAL A 256 0.50 14.96 0.05
N PHE A 257 0.40 13.63 0.03
CA PHE A 257 0.17 12.87 -1.22
C PHE A 257 -0.99 11.88 -1.12
N ASN A 258 -1.52 11.64 0.08
CA ASN A 258 -2.71 10.82 0.27
C ASN A 258 -3.52 11.39 1.43
N VAL A 259 -4.78 11.70 1.20
CA VAL A 259 -5.68 12.24 2.22
C VAL A 259 -6.88 11.33 2.41
N ARG A 260 -7.08 10.90 3.65
CA ARG A 260 -8.33 10.27 4.11
C ARG A 260 -9.09 11.26 4.97
N GLU A 261 -10.30 10.90 5.39
CA GLU A 261 -11.17 11.78 6.16
C GLU A 261 -10.52 12.29 7.46
N GLN A 262 -9.91 11.39 8.23
CA GLN A 262 -9.34 11.67 9.57
C GLN A 262 -7.81 11.61 9.62
N LEU A 263 -7.16 11.15 8.56
CA LEU A 263 -5.72 10.89 8.54
C LEU A 263 -5.15 11.19 7.16
N SER A 264 -3.92 11.70 7.11
CA SER A 264 -3.20 11.96 5.85
C SER A 264 -1.82 11.34 5.90
N ALA A 265 -1.28 11.02 4.73
CA ALA A 265 0.13 10.67 4.57
C ALA A 265 0.84 11.77 3.80
N ALA A 266 2.02 12.14 4.29
CA ALA A 266 2.88 13.14 3.70
C ALA A 266 4.29 12.60 3.52
N LEU A 267 4.98 13.02 2.46
CA LEU A 267 6.36 12.70 2.19
C LEU A 267 7.26 13.82 2.70
N VAL A 268 8.37 13.44 3.33
CA VAL A 268 9.43 14.38 3.66
C VAL A 268 10.10 14.88 2.37
N LEU A 269 10.28 16.20 2.26
CA LEU A 269 10.99 16.81 1.13
C LEU A 269 12.49 16.85 1.44
N ASP A 270 13.28 16.12 0.64
CA ASP A 270 14.74 16.09 0.75
C ASP A 270 15.34 17.51 0.66
N GLY A 271 16.36 17.77 1.47
CA GLY A 271 17.04 19.07 1.52
C GLY A 271 16.27 20.19 2.24
N THR A 272 15.12 19.89 2.87
CA THR A 272 14.34 20.88 3.64
C THR A 272 14.52 20.79 5.16
N TRP A 273 15.44 19.95 5.61
CA TRP A 273 15.83 19.82 7.00
C TRP A 273 16.50 21.11 7.50
N ALA A 274 16.08 21.60 8.66
CA ALA A 274 16.67 22.80 9.23
C ALA A 274 18.12 22.58 9.70
N ASP A 275 18.43 21.37 10.19
CA ASP A 275 19.76 20.95 10.65
C ASP A 275 19.99 19.48 10.27
N ASN A 276 21.27 19.07 10.16
CA ASN A 276 21.66 17.71 9.74
C ASN A 276 21.21 16.59 10.70
N ASP A 277 20.90 16.90 11.97
CA ASP A 277 20.62 15.89 13.02
C ASP A 277 19.16 15.88 13.49
N ARG A 278 18.25 16.63 12.85
CA ARG A 278 16.86 16.73 13.33
C ARG A 278 15.99 15.67 12.66
N GLU A 279 15.88 14.50 13.27
CA GLU A 279 14.87 13.48 12.92
C GLU A 279 13.46 13.95 13.30
N VAL A 280 12.43 13.62 12.49
CA VAL A 280 11.01 13.80 12.88
C VAL A 280 10.63 12.75 13.92
N ARG A 281 9.87 13.14 14.95
CA ARG A 281 9.40 12.25 16.02
C ARG A 281 7.89 12.19 16.07
N GLN A 282 7.38 11.06 16.57
CA GLN A 282 5.97 10.94 16.90
C GLN A 282 5.58 12.02 17.93
N GLY A 283 4.45 12.69 17.68
CA GLY A 283 3.93 13.78 18.51
C GLY A 283 4.42 15.17 18.11
N ASP A 284 5.42 15.29 17.22
CA ASP A 284 5.84 16.59 16.68
C ASP A 284 4.64 17.32 16.05
N ARG A 285 4.62 18.65 16.19
CA ARG A 285 3.52 19.50 15.71
C ARG A 285 3.66 19.69 14.21
N VAL A 286 2.55 19.64 13.48
CA VAL A 286 2.52 19.86 12.04
C VAL A 286 1.59 21.03 11.75
N VAL A 287 2.10 22.02 11.03
CA VAL A 287 1.36 23.22 10.64
C VAL A 287 1.36 23.36 9.11
N ARG A 288 0.41 24.09 8.55
CA ARG A 288 0.47 24.45 7.12
C ARG A 288 1.67 25.36 6.85
N ASP A 289 2.37 25.13 5.74
CA ASP A 289 3.41 26.03 5.24
C ASP A 289 2.70 27.11 4.41
N ASP A 290 2.61 28.32 4.96
CA ASP A 290 2.03 29.50 4.30
C ASP A 290 2.93 30.09 3.21
#